data_AF-A0A0P9FXR4-F1
#
_entry.id   AF-A0A0P9FXR4-F1
#
_cell.length_a   1.000
_cell.length_b   1.000
_cell.length_c   1.000
_cell.angle_alpha   90.00
_cell.angle_beta   90.00
_cell.angle_gamma   90.00
#
_symmetry.space_group_name_H-M   'P 1'
#
loop_
_entity.id
_entity.type
_entity.pdbx_description
1 polymer ?
#
loop_
_entity_poly.entity_id
_entity_poly.type
_entity_poly.pdbx_seq_one_letter_code
_entity_poly.pdbx_strand_id
1 'polypeptide(L)'
;MNTDKPAINGVLVVLALVLFFPAGIILFVIRVRKHRDLSYQKIYDWAVAGTAFLIMFPLMRLIITNEVNQLFEIFIVLSIFFLLPGVFLLGISQWKRKRLNARYKLYRNIIMEQGIKSIRAIEELINQRPAVVINDLKRMIGHGMIPHASINMYSMTLVFHQNGFVAREGTGDGNDDGHIHEWDKPLPLYKPSEKRLPKSVECHGCGSSTILRPGESKACPYCDSLLSYPQ
;
A
#
# COMPACT_ATOMS: atom_id res chain seq x y z
N MET A 1 9.07 -3.79 11.66
CA MET A 1 7.88 -4.69 11.71
C MET A 1 7.56 -5.10 10.29
N ASN A 2 7.75 -6.38 9.93
CA ASN A 2 7.60 -6.86 8.56
C ASN A 2 6.11 -7.01 8.21
N THR A 3 5.48 -5.88 7.86
CA THR A 3 4.02 -5.75 7.68
C THR A 3 3.47 -6.47 6.46
N ASP A 4 4.32 -7.03 5.60
CA ASP A 4 3.91 -7.69 4.35
C ASP A 4 3.80 -9.21 4.46
N LYS A 5 4.21 -9.82 5.59
CA LYS A 5 4.12 -11.27 5.76
C LYS A 5 2.64 -11.72 5.81
N PRO A 6 2.19 -12.59 4.90
CA PRO A 6 0.83 -13.10 4.94
C PRO A 6 0.63 -14.00 6.15
N ALA A 7 -0.61 -14.15 6.59
CA ALA A 7 -0.95 -14.99 7.73
C ALA A 7 -0.58 -16.47 7.55
N ILE A 8 -0.62 -16.93 6.31
CA ILE A 8 -0.28 -18.27 5.86
C ILE A 8 0.64 -18.08 4.65
N ASN A 9 1.61 -18.95 4.38
CA ASN A 9 2.41 -18.85 3.15
C ASN A 9 1.52 -19.22 1.94
N GLY A 10 1.59 -18.44 0.84
CA GLY A 10 0.85 -18.74 -0.39
C GLY A 10 1.21 -20.10 -0.97
N VAL A 11 2.49 -20.46 -0.96
CA VAL A 11 3.00 -21.76 -1.43
C VAL A 11 2.38 -22.91 -0.64
N LEU A 12 2.27 -22.77 0.68
CA LEU A 12 1.66 -23.78 1.54
C LEU A 12 0.18 -23.98 1.21
N VAL A 13 -0.55 -22.90 0.88
CA VAL A 13 -1.95 -23.00 0.46
C VAL A 13 -2.06 -23.69 -0.90
N VAL A 14 -1.22 -23.35 -1.87
CA VAL A 14 -1.20 -24.03 -3.18
C VAL A 14 -0.90 -25.52 -3.01
N LEU A 15 0.15 -25.86 -2.25
CA LEU A 15 0.55 -27.24 -2.01
C LEU A 15 -0.55 -28.03 -1.29
N ALA A 16 -1.17 -27.43 -0.26
CA ALA A 16 -2.31 -28.05 0.41
C ALA A 16 -3.52 -28.22 -0.51
N LEU A 17 -3.77 -27.29 -1.44
CA LEU A 17 -4.89 -27.39 -2.39
C LEU A 17 -4.64 -28.46 -3.46
N VAL A 18 -3.38 -28.64 -3.87
CA VAL A 18 -2.98 -29.66 -4.85
C VAL A 18 -2.95 -31.06 -4.22
N LEU A 19 -2.37 -31.23 -3.03
CA LEU A 19 -2.19 -32.53 -2.38
C LEU A 19 -3.40 -32.96 -1.54
N PHE A 20 -4.11 -32.02 -0.92
CA PHE A 20 -5.19 -32.26 0.03
C PHE A 20 -6.35 -31.29 -0.21
N PHE A 21 -7.00 -31.39 -1.38
CA PHE A 21 -8.00 -30.44 -1.88
C PHE A 21 -9.00 -29.90 -0.83
N PRO A 22 -9.66 -30.73 0.02
CA PRO A 22 -10.55 -30.21 1.05
C PRO A 22 -9.85 -29.34 2.09
N ALA A 23 -8.66 -29.75 2.55
CA ALA A 23 -7.86 -28.99 3.52
C ALA A 23 -7.33 -27.68 2.90
N GLY A 24 -6.91 -27.71 1.63
CA GLY A 24 -6.48 -26.52 0.90
C GLY A 24 -7.58 -25.46 0.79
N ILE A 25 -8.83 -25.87 0.53
CA ILE A 25 -9.98 -24.95 0.50
C ILE A 25 -10.19 -24.30 1.87
N ILE A 26 -10.16 -25.08 2.95
CA ILE A 26 -10.34 -24.56 4.32
C ILE A 26 -9.25 -23.52 4.64
N LEU A 27 -7.98 -23.83 4.35
CA LEU A 27 -6.87 -22.91 4.55
C LEU A 27 -7.02 -21.64 3.71
N PHE A 28 -7.47 -21.76 2.47
CA PHE A 28 -7.73 -20.60 1.61
C PHE A 28 -8.87 -19.72 2.14
N VAL A 29 -9.95 -20.29 2.64
CA VAL A 29 -11.06 -19.53 3.26
C VAL A 29 -10.60 -18.79 4.52
N ILE A 30 -9.83 -19.46 5.39
CA ILE A 30 -9.23 -18.85 6.58
C ILE A 30 -8.33 -17.67 6.17
N ARG A 31 -7.50 -17.87 5.15
CA ARG A 31 -6.60 -16.85 4.59
C ARG A 31 -7.39 -15.62 4.12
N VAL A 32 -8.38 -15.80 3.25
CA VAL A 32 -9.18 -14.70 2.69
C VAL A 32 -9.93 -13.93 3.79
N ARG A 33 -10.45 -14.62 4.81
CA ARG A 33 -11.09 -13.95 5.96
C ARG A 33 -10.11 -13.08 6.73
N LYS A 34 -8.89 -13.56 7.00
CA LYS A 34 -7.88 -12.79 7.73
C LYS A 34 -7.37 -11.59 6.94
N HIS A 35 -7.39 -11.66 5.61
CA HIS A 35 -6.95 -10.59 4.73
C HIS A 35 -8.07 -9.58 4.37
N ARG A 36 -9.23 -9.61 5.04
CA ARG A 36 -10.41 -8.80 4.68
C ARG A 36 -10.15 -7.29 4.70
N ASP A 37 -9.25 -6.79 5.54
CA ASP A 37 -8.99 -5.35 5.64
C ASP A 37 -7.62 -4.95 5.06
N LEU A 38 -6.93 -5.90 4.41
CA LEU A 38 -5.59 -5.73 3.86
C LEU A 38 -5.68 -5.75 2.32
N SER A 39 -5.83 -4.55 1.73
CA SER A 39 -6.02 -4.37 0.28
C SER A 39 -5.00 -5.15 -0.54
N TYR A 40 -3.72 -5.11 -0.14
CA TYR A 40 -2.62 -5.73 -0.86
C TYR A 40 -2.62 -7.27 -0.73
N GLN A 41 -2.95 -7.80 0.45
CA GLN A 41 -2.99 -9.25 0.66
C GLN A 41 -4.13 -9.89 -0.12
N LYS A 42 -5.29 -9.22 -0.23
CA LYS A 42 -6.38 -9.71 -1.10
C LYS A 42 -5.93 -9.88 -2.54
N ILE A 43 -5.13 -8.95 -3.06
CA ILE A 43 -4.62 -9.01 -4.44
C ILE A 43 -3.74 -10.25 -4.60
N TYR A 44 -2.90 -10.51 -3.61
CA TYR A 44 -2.08 -11.71 -3.57
C TYR A 44 -2.92 -12.98 -3.45
N ASP A 45 -4.03 -12.97 -2.69
CA ASP A 45 -4.93 -14.14 -2.59
C ASP A 45 -5.58 -14.48 -3.94
N TRP A 46 -5.98 -13.48 -4.74
CA TRP A 46 -6.42 -13.71 -6.12
C TRP A 46 -5.32 -14.31 -6.99
N ALA A 47 -4.07 -13.88 -6.80
CA ALA A 47 -2.94 -14.43 -7.52
C ALA A 47 -2.69 -15.89 -7.13
N VAL A 48 -2.64 -16.20 -5.83
CA VAL A 48 -2.48 -17.56 -5.30
C VAL A 48 -3.57 -18.50 -5.80
N ALA A 49 -4.83 -18.06 -5.78
CA ALA A 49 -5.94 -18.85 -6.32
C ALA A 49 -5.76 -19.12 -7.81
N GLY A 50 -5.46 -18.10 -8.61
CA GLY A 50 -5.21 -18.25 -10.05
C GLY A 50 -4.05 -19.19 -10.35
N THR A 51 -2.92 -19.04 -9.64
CA THR A 51 -1.76 -19.93 -9.75
C THR A 51 -2.12 -21.38 -9.40
N ALA A 52 -2.92 -21.60 -8.36
CA ALA A 52 -3.34 -22.95 -8.00
C ALA A 52 -4.17 -23.62 -9.11
N PHE A 53 -5.13 -22.90 -9.71
CA PHE A 53 -5.90 -23.42 -10.86
C PHE A 53 -5.00 -23.72 -12.07
N LEU A 54 -4.01 -22.86 -12.35
CA LEU A 54 -3.08 -23.09 -13.45
C LEU A 54 -2.14 -24.28 -13.21
N ILE A 55 -1.76 -24.57 -11.97
CA ILE A 55 -0.96 -25.76 -11.62
C ILE A 55 -1.82 -27.03 -11.66
N MET A 56 -3.08 -26.95 -11.25
CA MET A 56 -4.01 -28.08 -11.31
C MET A 56 -4.30 -28.53 -12.74
N PHE A 57 -4.32 -27.62 -13.72
CA PHE A 57 -4.58 -27.96 -15.12
C PHE A 57 -3.61 -29.02 -15.72
N PRO A 58 -2.28 -28.83 -15.72
CA PRO A 58 -1.34 -29.82 -16.24
C PRO A 58 -1.29 -31.10 -15.38
N LEU A 59 -1.50 -30.99 -14.06
CA LEU A 59 -1.54 -32.16 -13.18
C LEU A 59 -2.74 -33.07 -13.49
N MET A 60 -3.93 -32.49 -13.64
CA MET A 60 -5.12 -33.25 -14.02
C MET A 60 -4.98 -33.83 -15.43
N ARG A 61 -4.36 -33.09 -16.35
CA ARG A 61 -4.04 -33.62 -17.68
C ARG A 61 -3.15 -34.86 -17.59
N LEU A 62 -2.08 -34.81 -16.79
CA LEU A 62 -1.13 -35.93 -16.62
C LEU A 62 -1.79 -37.18 -16.02
N ILE A 63 -2.73 -37.02 -15.09
CA ILE A 63 -3.43 -38.16 -14.46
C ILE A 63 -4.35 -38.86 -15.46
N ILE A 64 -4.94 -38.11 -16.40
CA ILE A 64 -6.00 -38.61 -17.29
C ILE A 64 -5.44 -39.12 -18.64
N THR A 65 -4.16 -38.90 -18.97
CA THR A 65 -3.58 -39.19 -20.30
C THR A 65 -3.51 -40.67 -20.72
N ASN A 66 -4.04 -41.61 -19.94
CA ASN A 66 -3.96 -43.04 -20.23
C ASN A 66 -4.89 -43.50 -21.37
N GLU A 67 -5.87 -42.71 -21.79
CA GLU A 67 -6.79 -43.07 -22.89
C GLU A 67 -6.67 -42.10 -24.08
N VAL A 68 -6.15 -42.60 -25.21
CA VAL A 68 -5.77 -41.78 -26.38
C VAL A 68 -6.98 -41.23 -27.16
N ASN A 69 -8.12 -41.93 -27.12
CA ASN A 69 -9.27 -41.63 -27.98
C ASN A 69 -10.14 -40.47 -27.46
N GLN A 70 -10.01 -40.08 -26.19
CA GLN A 70 -10.85 -39.02 -25.56
C GLN A 70 -10.06 -37.76 -25.15
N LEU A 71 -8.78 -37.66 -25.51
CA LEU A 71 -7.90 -36.59 -25.04
C LEU A 71 -8.41 -35.18 -25.39
N PHE A 72 -9.06 -35.01 -26.54
CA PHE A 72 -9.54 -33.70 -26.98
C PHE A 72 -10.74 -33.20 -26.17
N GLU A 73 -11.73 -34.04 -25.92
CA GLU A 73 -12.92 -33.68 -25.12
C GLU A 73 -12.52 -33.36 -23.67
N ILE A 74 -11.68 -34.20 -23.08
CA ILE A 74 -11.15 -34.01 -21.73
C ILE A 74 -10.33 -32.71 -21.66
N PHE A 75 -9.52 -32.40 -22.67
CA PHE A 75 -8.75 -31.17 -22.72
C PHE A 75 -9.65 -29.92 -22.73
N ILE A 76 -10.74 -29.92 -23.50
CA ILE A 76 -11.70 -28.81 -23.52
C ILE A 76 -12.32 -28.63 -22.14
N VAL A 77 -12.80 -29.72 -21.52
CA VAL A 77 -13.39 -29.69 -20.18
C VAL A 77 -12.39 -29.14 -19.16
N LEU A 78 -11.17 -29.66 -19.10
CA LEU A 78 -10.13 -29.18 -18.19
C LEU A 78 -9.79 -27.70 -18.43
N SER A 79 -9.80 -27.25 -19.69
CA SER A 79 -9.52 -25.86 -20.04
C SER A 79 -10.61 -24.93 -19.51
N ILE A 80 -11.87 -25.33 -19.61
CA ILE A 80 -13.01 -24.56 -19.10
C ILE A 80 -12.99 -24.49 -17.57
N PHE A 81 -12.66 -25.59 -16.88
CA PHE A 81 -12.73 -25.65 -15.41
C PHE A 81 -11.47 -25.14 -14.70
N PHE A 82 -10.28 -25.25 -15.29
CA PHE A 82 -9.03 -24.89 -14.64
C PHE A 82 -8.28 -23.76 -15.35
N LEU A 83 -8.08 -23.85 -16.67
CA LEU A 83 -7.26 -22.89 -17.40
C LEU A 83 -7.94 -21.50 -17.45
N LEU A 84 -9.17 -21.43 -17.93
CA LEU A 84 -9.90 -20.16 -18.07
C LEU A 84 -10.08 -19.43 -16.72
N PRO A 85 -10.56 -20.08 -15.63
CA PRO A 85 -10.65 -19.44 -14.33
C PRO A 85 -9.28 -19.03 -13.79
N GLY A 86 -8.25 -19.86 -13.97
CA GLY A 86 -6.89 -19.55 -13.53
C GLY A 86 -6.35 -18.26 -14.15
N VAL A 87 -6.43 -18.14 -15.48
CA VAL A 87 -6.02 -16.92 -16.21
C VAL A 87 -6.87 -15.72 -15.80
N PHE A 88 -8.19 -15.90 -15.69
CA PHE A 88 -9.12 -14.84 -15.30
C PHE A 88 -8.81 -14.26 -13.90
N LEU A 89 -8.56 -15.12 -12.91
CA LEU A 89 -8.23 -14.71 -11.54
C LEU A 89 -6.90 -13.95 -11.47
N LEU A 90 -5.88 -14.39 -12.22
CA LEU A 90 -4.62 -13.65 -12.36
C LEU A 90 -4.85 -12.27 -12.99
N GLY A 91 -5.68 -12.19 -14.04
CA GLY A 91 -6.07 -10.93 -14.66
C GLY A 91 -6.72 -9.96 -13.67
N ILE A 92 -7.64 -10.45 -12.83
CA ILE A 92 -8.26 -9.66 -11.75
C ILE A 92 -7.21 -9.16 -10.75
N SER A 93 -6.26 -10.02 -10.36
CA SER A 93 -5.18 -9.62 -9.44
C SER A 93 -4.38 -8.46 -10.02
N GLN A 94 -3.99 -8.54 -11.30
CA GLN A 94 -3.26 -7.49 -11.99
C GLN A 94 -4.04 -6.16 -12.05
N TRP A 95 -5.33 -6.24 -12.38
CA TRP A 95 -6.20 -5.06 -12.42
C TRP A 95 -6.33 -4.41 -11.04
N LYS A 96 -6.59 -5.19 -9.99
CA LYS A 96 -6.68 -4.67 -8.62
C LYS A 96 -5.35 -4.09 -8.14
N ARG A 97 -4.21 -4.64 -8.56
CA ARG A 97 -2.87 -4.09 -8.29
C ARG A 97 -2.70 -2.70 -8.89
N LYS A 98 -3.08 -2.51 -10.15
CA LYS A 98 -3.07 -1.18 -10.80
C LYS A 98 -3.94 -0.18 -10.04
N ARG A 99 -5.15 -0.58 -9.64
CA ARG A 99 -6.07 0.25 -8.84
C ARG A 99 -5.51 0.61 -7.47
N LEU A 100 -4.85 -0.33 -6.78
CA LEU A 100 -4.18 -0.07 -5.50
C LEU A 100 -3.07 0.97 -5.68
N ASN A 101 -2.23 0.84 -6.70
CA ASN A 101 -1.15 1.78 -6.97
C ASN A 101 -1.67 3.18 -7.31
N ALA A 102 -2.76 3.29 -8.07
CA ALA A 102 -3.41 4.57 -8.34
C ALA A 102 -3.88 5.24 -7.03
N ARG A 103 -4.46 4.46 -6.12
CA ARG A 103 -4.88 4.94 -4.80
C ARG A 103 -3.68 5.34 -3.92
N TYR A 104 -2.55 4.64 -3.99
CA TYR A 104 -1.32 5.06 -3.29
C TYR A 104 -0.79 6.41 -3.79
N LYS A 105 -0.87 6.67 -5.10
CA LYS A 105 -0.56 7.99 -5.65
C LYS A 105 -1.50 9.05 -5.09
N LEU A 106 -2.79 8.74 -4.98
CA LEU A 106 -3.79 9.64 -4.40
C LEU A 106 -3.50 9.94 -2.91
N TYR A 107 -3.23 8.92 -2.09
CA TYR A 107 -2.82 9.12 -0.69
C TYR A 107 -1.60 10.06 -0.61
N ARG A 108 -0.59 9.83 -1.45
CA ARG A 108 0.61 10.67 -1.46
C ARG A 108 0.31 12.12 -1.82
N ASN A 109 -0.51 12.38 -2.83
CA ASN A 109 -0.91 13.74 -3.20
C ASN A 109 -1.63 14.43 -2.02
N ILE A 110 -2.65 13.79 -1.46
CA ILE A 110 -3.42 14.34 -0.32
C ILE A 110 -2.52 14.68 0.88
N ILE A 111 -1.56 13.80 1.18
CA ILE A 111 -0.71 13.96 2.36
C ILE A 111 0.43 14.95 2.14
N MET A 112 1.11 14.85 0.98
CA MET A 112 2.35 15.60 0.72
C MET A 112 2.11 16.93 0.02
N GLU A 113 1.12 17.02 -0.85
CA GLU A 113 0.82 18.24 -1.62
C GLU A 113 -0.25 19.08 -0.90
N GLN A 114 -1.31 18.44 -0.39
CA GLN A 114 -2.41 19.15 0.29
C GLN A 114 -2.20 19.28 1.81
N GLY A 115 -1.21 18.57 2.37
CA GLY A 115 -0.88 18.65 3.80
C GLY A 115 -1.95 18.06 4.73
N ILE A 116 -2.89 17.25 4.22
CA ILE A 116 -3.95 16.65 5.02
C ILE A 116 -3.37 15.48 5.83
N LYS A 117 -3.38 15.64 7.16
CA LYS A 117 -2.80 14.66 8.11
C LYS A 117 -3.85 13.87 8.88
N SER A 118 -5.13 14.27 8.81
CA SER A 118 -6.22 13.56 9.49
C SER A 118 -6.63 12.32 8.71
N ILE A 119 -6.60 11.15 9.35
CA ILE A 119 -7.01 9.89 8.70
C ILE A 119 -8.51 9.91 8.38
N ARG A 120 -9.34 10.56 9.20
CA ARG A 120 -10.78 10.73 8.93
C ARG A 120 -11.03 11.58 7.69
N ALA A 121 -10.29 12.68 7.53
CA ALA A 121 -10.40 13.51 6.33
C ALA A 121 -9.96 12.74 5.07
N ILE A 122 -8.90 11.94 5.18
CA ILE A 122 -8.43 11.05 4.10
C ILE A 122 -9.47 9.97 3.78
N GLU A 123 -10.11 9.42 4.81
CA GLU A 123 -11.18 8.42 4.70
C GLU A 123 -12.38 8.94 3.90
N GLU A 124 -12.87 10.12 4.29
CA GLU A 124 -13.99 10.80 3.64
C GLU A 124 -13.67 11.11 2.17
N LEU A 125 -12.46 11.60 1.90
CA LEU A 125 -12.04 11.97 0.54
C LEU A 125 -11.87 10.77 -0.40
N ILE A 126 -11.43 9.62 0.12
CA ILE A 126 -11.12 8.42 -0.68
C ILE A 126 -12.27 7.40 -0.65
N ASN A 127 -13.28 7.62 0.19
CA ASN A 127 -14.44 6.75 0.39
C ASN A 127 -14.01 5.29 0.65
N GLN A 128 -13.17 5.10 1.66
CA GLN A 128 -12.67 3.79 2.08
C GLN A 128 -12.90 3.60 3.58
N ARG A 129 -12.94 2.36 4.05
CA ARG A 129 -13.08 2.08 5.48
C ARG A 129 -11.83 2.54 6.24
N PRO A 130 -11.96 3.04 7.48
CA PRO A 130 -10.83 3.60 8.23
C PRO A 130 -9.73 2.55 8.46
N ALA A 131 -10.12 1.31 8.76
CA ALA A 131 -9.17 0.21 8.92
C ALA A 131 -8.34 -0.06 7.65
N VAL A 132 -8.95 0.06 6.47
CA VAL A 132 -8.26 -0.13 5.18
C VAL A 132 -7.29 1.02 4.94
N VAL A 133 -7.71 2.27 5.18
CA VAL A 133 -6.85 3.46 5.06
C VAL A 133 -5.65 3.34 5.98
N ILE A 134 -5.85 3.00 7.26
CA ILE A 134 -4.78 2.83 8.24
C ILE A 134 -3.79 1.76 7.78
N ASN A 135 -4.27 0.61 7.31
CA ASN A 135 -3.41 -0.48 6.85
C ASN A 135 -2.63 -0.09 5.59
N ASP A 136 -3.27 0.58 4.63
CA ASP A 136 -2.63 1.07 3.41
C ASP A 136 -1.56 2.13 3.75
N LEU A 137 -1.85 3.08 4.66
CA LEU A 137 -0.89 4.08 5.12
C LEU A 137 0.29 3.45 5.90
N LYS A 138 0.04 2.49 6.79
CA LYS A 138 1.10 1.75 7.49
C LYS A 138 2.05 1.11 6.50
N ARG A 139 1.50 0.48 5.46
CA ARG A 139 2.29 -0.16 4.40
C ARG A 139 3.08 0.87 3.57
N MET A 140 2.45 1.99 3.22
CA MET A 140 3.15 3.08 2.51
C MET A 140 4.32 3.65 3.33
N ILE A 141 4.13 3.85 4.65
CA ILE A 141 5.20 4.26 5.57
C ILE A 141 6.30 3.19 5.65
N GLY A 142 5.92 1.92 5.81
CA GLY A 142 6.86 0.80 5.89
C GLY A 142 7.73 0.64 4.64
N HIS A 143 7.20 0.95 3.46
CA HIS A 143 7.94 0.97 2.20
C HIS A 143 8.64 2.30 1.89
N GLY A 144 8.59 3.28 2.81
CA GLY A 144 9.24 4.59 2.60
C GLY A 144 8.54 5.49 1.58
N MET A 145 7.30 5.19 1.17
CA MET A 145 6.53 6.02 0.24
C MET A 145 6.08 7.34 0.89
N ILE A 146 5.95 7.35 2.21
CA ILE A 146 5.69 8.53 3.03
C ILE A 146 6.81 8.60 4.08
N PRO A 147 7.95 9.23 3.75
CA PRO A 147 9.11 9.21 4.62
C PRO A 147 8.84 10.01 5.90
N HIS A 148 9.44 9.56 7.01
CA HIS A 148 9.37 10.22 8.32
C HIS A 148 7.96 10.34 8.91
N ALA A 149 6.98 9.62 8.39
CA ALA A 149 5.63 9.61 8.94
C ALA A 149 5.42 8.43 9.90
N SER A 150 4.57 8.65 10.89
CA SER A 150 4.03 7.61 11.77
C SER A 150 2.55 7.90 12.02
N ILE A 151 1.78 6.86 12.35
CA ILE A 151 0.36 6.99 12.62
C ILE A 151 0.14 7.03 14.12
N ASN A 152 -0.47 8.12 14.62
CA ASN A 152 -0.96 8.18 15.98
C ASN A 152 -2.37 7.58 16.05
N MET A 153 -2.51 6.44 16.73
CA MET A 153 -3.77 5.71 16.86
C MET A 153 -4.81 6.40 17.73
N TYR A 154 -4.39 7.24 18.68
CA TYR A 154 -5.30 7.95 19.57
C TYR A 154 -5.96 9.13 18.87
N SER A 155 -5.16 9.93 18.16
CA SER A 155 -5.65 11.10 17.43
C SER A 155 -6.13 10.78 16.01
N MET A 156 -5.89 9.58 15.49
CA MET A 156 -6.13 9.21 14.10
C MET A 156 -5.50 10.21 13.11
N THR A 157 -4.25 10.59 13.39
CA THR A 157 -3.48 11.54 12.56
C THR A 157 -2.10 11.01 12.19
N LEU A 158 -1.60 11.48 11.04
CA LEU A 158 -0.24 11.29 10.59
C LEU A 158 0.69 12.33 11.25
N VAL A 159 1.71 11.84 11.94
CA VAL A 159 2.74 12.65 12.59
C VAL A 159 4.05 12.51 11.81
N PHE A 160 4.62 13.64 11.40
CA PHE A 160 5.90 13.70 10.68
C PHE A 160 7.02 14.06 11.65
N HIS A 161 8.06 13.22 11.70
CA HIS A 161 9.23 13.41 12.56
C HIS A 161 10.28 14.23 11.80
N GLN A 162 10.57 15.46 12.27
CA GLN A 162 11.48 16.39 11.58
C GLN A 162 12.98 16.08 11.76
N ASN A 163 13.33 15.09 12.59
CA ASN A 163 14.72 14.73 12.84
C ASN A 163 14.96 13.29 12.36
N GLY A 164 15.97 13.12 11.52
CA GLY A 164 16.28 11.88 10.80
C GLY A 164 16.62 10.68 11.69
N PHE A 165 16.73 9.53 11.00
CA PHE A 165 16.99 8.18 11.49
C PHE A 165 15.81 7.44 12.13
N VAL A 166 15.02 6.78 11.28
CA VAL A 166 14.63 5.41 11.64
C VAL A 166 15.82 4.54 11.24
N ALA A 167 16.56 4.05 12.23
CA ALA A 167 17.59 3.04 12.03
C ALA A 167 16.96 1.86 11.28
N ARG A 168 17.44 1.62 10.06
CA ARG A 168 17.16 0.40 9.32
C ARG A 168 18.02 -0.68 9.97
N GLU A 169 17.51 -1.35 11.00
CA GLU A 169 18.10 -2.60 11.49
C GLU A 169 17.97 -3.62 10.36
N GLY A 170 19.10 -3.81 9.66
CA GLY A 170 19.28 -4.88 8.72
C GLY A 170 19.43 -6.20 9.47
N THR A 171 18.57 -7.15 9.12
CA THR A 171 18.95 -8.55 9.07
C THR A 171 18.42 -9.07 7.74
N GLY A 172 19.34 -9.23 6.79
CA GLY A 172 19.07 -9.97 5.56
C GLY A 172 18.91 -11.45 5.87
N ASP A 173 17.96 -12.08 5.19
CA ASP A 173 18.19 -13.35 4.49
C ASP A 173 17.10 -13.49 3.40
N GLY A 174 17.49 -14.05 2.25
CA GLY A 174 16.79 -13.97 0.97
C GLY A 174 15.42 -14.67 0.92
N ASN A 175 14.53 -14.17 0.06
CA ASN A 175 14.37 -14.70 -1.28
C ASN A 175 13.44 -13.77 -2.09
N ASP A 176 13.82 -13.58 -3.35
CA ASP A 176 13.18 -12.75 -4.34
C ASP A 176 12.06 -13.52 -5.06
N ASP A 177 10.86 -12.92 -5.14
CA ASP A 177 9.91 -13.08 -6.24
C ASP A 177 8.70 -12.16 -6.07
N GLY A 178 8.89 -10.88 -6.44
CA GLY A 178 7.78 -9.93 -6.48
C GLY A 178 8.14 -8.60 -7.08
N HIS A 179 8.82 -8.60 -8.24
CA HIS A 179 9.27 -7.42 -8.98
C HIS A 179 8.38 -6.19 -8.79
N ILE A 180 8.82 -5.34 -7.87
CA ILE A 180 8.47 -3.94 -7.80
C ILE A 180 9.25 -3.32 -8.95
N HIS A 181 8.56 -2.81 -9.96
CA HIS A 181 9.18 -1.95 -10.97
C HIS A 181 9.76 -0.72 -10.26
N GLU A 182 11.04 -0.81 -9.93
CA GLU A 182 12.11 0.14 -10.20
C GLU A 182 11.67 1.62 -10.29
N TRP A 183 11.63 2.26 -9.13
CA TRP A 183 11.69 3.71 -8.99
C TRP A 183 13.15 4.14 -8.71
N ASP A 184 14.10 3.63 -9.51
CA ASP A 184 15.55 3.90 -9.39
C ASP A 184 15.96 5.27 -9.92
N LYS A 185 15.03 6.23 -9.93
CA LYS A 185 15.41 7.63 -10.05
C LYS A 185 15.70 8.12 -8.64
N PRO A 186 16.96 8.47 -8.28
CA PRO A 186 17.22 9.14 -7.03
C PRO A 186 16.28 10.34 -6.93
N LEU A 187 15.42 10.30 -5.92
CA LEU A 187 14.52 11.40 -5.61
C LEU A 187 15.34 12.69 -5.52
N PRO A 188 14.83 13.83 -6.02
CA PRO A 188 15.38 15.11 -5.63
C PRO A 188 15.40 15.12 -4.11
N LEU A 189 16.60 15.24 -3.54
CA LEU A 189 16.83 15.40 -2.13
C LEU A 189 15.81 16.43 -1.64
N TYR A 190 14.90 16.03 -0.75
CA TYR A 190 14.12 17.01 -0.01
C TYR A 190 15.15 17.86 0.72
N LYS A 191 15.52 19.01 0.13
CA LYS A 191 16.25 20.05 0.84
C LYS A 191 15.30 20.44 1.96
N PRO A 192 15.60 20.08 3.23
CA PRO A 192 14.87 20.67 4.33
C PRO A 192 15.03 22.17 4.11
N SER A 193 13.93 22.94 4.06
CA SER A 193 14.07 24.38 4.17
C SER A 193 14.87 24.59 5.43
N GLU A 194 16.08 25.12 5.25
CA GLU A 194 17.00 25.54 6.29
C GLU A 194 16.18 26.07 7.45
N LYS A 195 16.33 25.52 8.66
CA LYS A 195 15.50 25.83 9.83
C LYS A 195 15.52 27.33 10.06
N ARG A 196 14.59 28.05 9.44
CA ARG A 196 14.48 29.49 9.56
C ARG A 196 13.96 29.73 10.97
N LEU A 197 14.77 30.41 11.77
CA LEU A 197 14.39 30.77 13.13
C LEU A 197 13.22 31.76 13.08
N PRO A 198 12.34 31.80 14.10
CA PRO A 198 11.32 32.84 14.19
C PRO A 198 11.95 34.23 14.05
N LYS A 199 11.39 35.09 13.20
CA LYS A 199 11.85 36.46 13.01
C LYS A 199 10.78 37.43 13.49
N SER A 200 11.23 38.49 14.14
CA SER A 200 10.39 39.65 14.42
C SER A 200 10.18 40.42 13.11
N VAL A 201 8.92 40.69 12.75
CA VAL A 201 8.55 41.47 11.57
C VAL A 201 7.81 42.71 12.05
N GLU A 202 8.22 43.87 11.56
CA GLU A 202 7.56 45.15 11.84
C GLU A 202 6.44 45.42 10.85
N CYS A 203 5.33 45.93 11.37
CA CYS A 203 4.16 46.29 10.58
C CYS A 203 4.38 47.62 9.85
N HIS A 204 4.24 47.63 8.52
CA HIS A 204 4.31 48.85 7.72
C HIS A 204 3.21 49.88 7.99
N GLY A 205 2.08 49.45 8.58
CA GLY A 205 0.94 50.34 8.85
C GLY A 205 1.07 51.10 10.17
N CYS A 206 1.48 50.43 11.25
CA CYS A 206 1.49 51.00 12.61
C CYS A 206 2.83 50.88 13.36
N GLY A 207 3.84 50.25 12.76
CA GLY A 207 5.17 50.07 13.36
C GLY A 207 5.26 49.02 14.47
N SER A 208 4.18 48.31 14.81
CA SER A 208 4.24 47.25 15.82
C SER A 208 5.05 46.05 15.32
N SER A 209 5.87 45.44 16.18
CA SER A 209 6.60 44.22 15.87
C SER A 209 5.85 42.97 16.31
N THR A 210 5.90 41.91 15.51
CA THR A 210 5.29 40.60 15.82
C THR A 210 6.22 39.48 15.39
N ILE A 211 6.36 38.46 16.23
CA ILE A 211 7.20 37.29 15.94
C ILE A 211 6.42 36.31 15.05
N LEU A 212 6.93 36.05 13.86
CA LEU A 212 6.36 35.09 12.91
C LEU A 212 7.23 33.84 12.77
N ARG A 213 6.59 32.67 12.72
CA ARG A 213 7.26 31.42 12.33
C ARG A 213 7.36 31.33 10.80
N PRO A 214 8.32 30.56 10.26
CA PRO A 214 8.44 30.38 8.81
C PRO A 214 7.15 29.82 8.21
N GLY A 215 6.63 30.50 7.19
CA GLY A 215 5.37 30.14 6.52
C GLY A 215 4.09 30.55 7.26
N GLU A 216 4.22 31.25 8.40
CA GLU A 216 3.08 31.81 9.13
C GLU A 216 2.76 33.22 8.61
N SER A 217 1.48 33.51 8.41
CA SER A 217 0.95 34.85 8.20
C SER A 217 -0.04 35.18 9.31
N LYS A 218 0.07 36.36 9.89
CA LYS A 218 -0.84 36.85 10.93
C LYS A 218 -1.27 38.28 10.62
N ALA A 219 -2.50 38.61 11.02
CA ALA A 219 -2.94 39.99 11.03
C ALA A 219 -2.24 40.76 12.16
N CYS A 220 -1.85 42.00 11.89
CA CYS A 220 -1.27 42.91 12.85
C CYS A 220 -2.30 43.22 13.95
N PRO A 221 -1.99 43.05 15.25
CA PRO A 221 -2.95 43.21 16.33
C PRO A 221 -3.49 44.64 16.51
N TYR A 222 -2.87 45.64 15.86
CA TYR A 222 -3.24 47.05 16.03
C TYR A 222 -3.92 47.69 14.81
N CYS A 223 -3.72 47.15 13.61
CA CYS A 223 -4.24 47.76 12.38
C CYS A 223 -4.71 46.74 11.34
N ASP A 224 -4.80 45.47 11.73
CA ASP A 224 -5.28 44.34 10.93
C ASP A 224 -4.57 44.12 9.58
N SER A 225 -3.42 44.76 9.37
CA SER A 225 -2.61 44.57 8.17
C SER A 225 -2.01 43.16 8.16
N LEU A 226 -1.97 42.53 6.99
CA LEU A 226 -1.44 41.18 6.86
C LEU A 226 0.10 41.20 6.91
N LEU A 227 0.67 40.55 7.92
CA LEU A 227 2.12 40.36 8.06
C LEU A 227 2.50 38.95 7.60
N SER A 228 3.51 38.87 6.73
CA SER A 228 4.04 37.61 6.20
C SER A 228 5.53 37.47 6.55
N TYR A 229 5.97 36.23 6.74
CA TYR A 229 7.37 35.95 7.03
C TYR A 229 8.26 36.35 5.82
N PRO A 230 9.30 37.19 6.02
CA PRO A 230 10.14 37.67 4.93
C PRO A 230 10.94 36.54 4.29
N GLN A 231 10.99 36.53 2.95
CA GLN A 231 11.72 35.54 2.15
C GLN A 231 13.23 35.63 2.31
#